data_AF-A0A9W6SZB3-F1
#
_entry.id   AF-A0A9W6SZB3-F1
#
_cell.length_a   1.000
_cell.length_b   1.000
_cell.length_c   1.000
_cell.angle_alpha   90.00
_cell.angle_beta   90.00
_cell.angle_gamma   90.00
#
_symmetry.space_group_name_H-M   'P 1'
#
loop_
_entity.id
_entity.type
_entity.pdbx_description
1 polymer ?
#
loop_
_entity_poly.entity_id
_entity_poly.type
_entity_poly.pdbx_seq_one_letter_code
_entity_poly.pdbx_strand_id
1 'polypeptide(L)'
;MNVLKCFNKGQPLPLRIKAADALRYLCSYDPVSQDIRTKITVIMAELLVLSNDNEFDLINEIMDDFVLKYAKELEPFALQLAKNLNIQFLRIAEELMNFSTTQNNDDKVSKEQLDKEYQASSILTNMNTMIITMTSEKDLTYALLGSVEPSIRFVLENCMANFISELMEILESFNYTMKCIVPEAWSIFDLVCESFDNFGFDYVLDYLQYFESIITYSFLEDGNKAGSNNDINAGQKTEEQKTSIKNEESKIISLVVKLLNEDNGENFADEDLVLFLFKLISLLVLKLGCVNF
;
A
#
# COMPACT_ATOMS: atom_id res chain seq x y z
N MET A 1 27.75 32.00 1.01
CA MET A 1 27.97 30.55 0.84
C MET A 1 26.61 29.91 0.61
N ASN A 2 26.38 29.28 -0.54
CA ASN A 2 25.04 28.79 -0.90
C ASN A 2 24.82 27.45 -0.20
N VAL A 3 23.90 27.39 0.77
CA VAL A 3 23.65 26.19 1.59
C VAL A 3 23.33 24.97 0.72
N LEU A 4 22.63 25.15 -0.40
CA LEU A 4 22.37 24.08 -1.36
C LEU A 4 23.66 23.51 -1.97
N LYS A 5 24.69 24.33 -2.23
CA LYS A 5 25.99 23.83 -2.70
C LYS A 5 26.71 22.97 -1.66
N CYS A 6 26.46 23.23 -0.37
CA CYS A 6 27.02 22.44 0.73
C CYS A 6 26.30 21.09 0.92
N PHE A 7 25.08 20.96 0.40
CA PHE A 7 24.27 19.74 0.49
C PHE A 7 24.59 18.70 -0.62
N ASN A 8 25.06 19.16 -1.78
CA ASN A 8 25.40 18.32 -2.93
C ASN A 8 26.31 17.12 -2.60
N LYS A 9 26.12 16.00 -3.30
CA LYS A 9 26.92 14.75 -3.18
C LYS A 9 28.45 14.89 -3.17
N GLY A 10 29.00 15.95 -3.77
CA GLY A 10 30.46 16.20 -3.81
C GLY A 10 31.07 16.76 -2.51
N GLN A 11 30.28 16.96 -1.46
CA GLN A 11 30.74 17.54 -0.20
C GLN A 11 30.94 16.49 0.90
N PRO A 12 31.78 16.76 1.92
CA PRO A 12 31.95 15.86 3.06
C PRO A 12 30.63 15.62 3.79
N LEU A 13 30.39 14.37 4.22
CA LEU A 13 29.15 13.95 4.90
C LEU A 13 28.73 14.86 6.07
N PRO A 14 29.63 15.27 7.01
CA PRO A 14 29.25 16.19 8.09
C PRO A 14 28.73 17.54 7.60
N LEU A 15 29.28 18.03 6.48
CA LEU A 15 28.87 19.29 5.88
C LEU A 15 27.49 19.17 5.22
N ARG A 16 27.21 18.03 4.58
CA ARG A 16 25.90 17.74 3.98
C ARG A 16 24.80 17.64 5.04
N ILE A 17 25.06 16.94 6.15
CA ILE A 17 24.12 16.83 7.28
C ILE A 17 23.82 18.21 7.88
N LYS A 18 24.87 19.02 8.13
CA LYS A 18 24.67 20.38 8.64
C LYS A 18 23.98 21.31 7.63
N ALA A 19 24.20 21.12 6.33
CA ALA A 19 23.48 21.85 5.31
C ALA A 19 21.99 21.47 5.29
N ALA A 20 21.66 20.18 5.38
CA ALA A 20 20.29 19.69 5.46
C ALA A 20 19.56 20.24 6.71
N ASP A 21 20.20 20.16 7.87
CA ASP A 21 19.67 20.72 9.12
C ASP A 21 19.51 22.25 9.03
N ALA A 22 20.46 22.95 8.43
CA ALA A 22 20.32 24.40 8.18
C ALA A 22 19.16 24.72 7.24
N LEU A 23 18.94 23.92 6.18
CA LEU A 23 17.81 24.09 5.28
C LEU A 23 16.48 23.94 6.03
N ARG A 24 16.37 22.97 6.93
CA ARG A 24 15.19 22.77 7.80
C ARG A 24 14.78 24.06 8.52
N TYR A 25 15.73 24.72 9.18
CA TYR A 25 15.47 25.99 9.87
C TYR A 25 15.22 27.17 8.91
N LEU A 26 15.99 27.24 7.82
CA LEU A 26 15.89 28.34 6.85
C LEU A 26 14.54 28.37 6.14
N CYS A 27 13.90 27.21 5.97
CA CYS A 27 12.57 27.11 5.38
C CYS A 27 11.50 27.88 6.19
N SER A 28 11.77 28.24 7.45
CA SER A 28 10.88 29.07 8.27
C SER A 28 10.76 30.52 7.78
N TYR A 29 11.65 30.97 6.88
CA TYR A 29 11.58 32.30 6.26
C TYR A 29 10.91 32.20 4.88
N ASP A 30 9.80 32.92 4.68
CA ASP A 30 8.98 32.83 3.44
C ASP A 30 9.75 32.95 2.13
N PRO A 31 10.70 33.90 1.94
CA PRO A 31 11.45 34.00 0.69
C PRO A 31 12.28 32.74 0.40
N VAL A 32 12.88 32.16 1.45
CA VAL A 32 13.68 30.94 1.31
C VAL A 32 12.78 29.73 1.10
N SER A 33 11.64 29.68 1.79
CA SER A 33 10.64 28.63 1.62
C SER A 33 10.17 28.52 0.17
N GLN A 34 9.92 29.65 -0.50
CA GLN A 34 9.53 29.66 -1.92
C GLN A 34 10.63 29.14 -2.84
N ASP A 35 11.89 29.53 -2.60
CA ASP A 35 13.03 29.02 -3.38
C ASP A 35 13.24 27.52 -3.18
N ILE A 36 13.08 27.03 -1.94
CA ILE A 36 13.21 25.61 -1.60
C ILE A 36 12.04 24.80 -2.17
N ARG A 37 10.82 25.34 -2.17
CA ARG A 37 9.62 24.72 -2.73
C ARG A 37 9.85 24.22 -4.16
N THR A 38 10.57 24.98 -4.98
CA THR A 38 10.89 24.58 -6.38
C THR A 38 11.91 23.44 -6.52
N LYS A 39 12.62 23.10 -5.44
CA LYS A 39 13.74 22.13 -5.42
C LYS A 39 13.53 20.98 -4.44
N ILE A 40 12.42 21.00 -3.70
CA ILE A 40 12.21 20.11 -2.55
C ILE A 40 12.21 18.63 -2.93
N THR A 41 11.73 18.29 -4.12
CA THR A 41 11.77 16.93 -4.67
C THR A 41 13.20 16.42 -4.84
N VAL A 42 14.10 17.25 -5.38
CA VAL A 42 15.53 16.94 -5.53
C VAL A 42 16.21 16.82 -4.18
N ILE A 43 15.86 17.71 -3.24
CA ILE A 43 16.41 17.70 -1.88
C ILE A 43 16.02 16.41 -1.15
N MET A 44 14.74 16.02 -1.20
CA MET A 44 14.26 14.78 -0.58
C MET A 44 14.89 13.54 -1.20
N ALA A 45 15.07 13.49 -2.52
CA ALA A 45 15.75 12.37 -3.17
C ALA A 45 17.21 12.22 -2.66
N GLU A 46 17.93 13.32 -2.46
CA GLU A 46 19.28 13.27 -1.88
C GLU A 46 19.28 12.92 -0.39
N LEU A 47 18.27 13.34 0.39
CA LEU A 47 18.12 12.98 1.81
C LEU A 47 17.81 11.49 1.97
N LEU A 48 16.97 10.91 1.11
CA LEU A 48 16.68 9.48 1.11
C LEU A 48 17.93 8.65 0.82
N VAL A 49 18.73 9.07 -0.17
CA VAL A 49 20.03 8.42 -0.43
C VAL A 49 20.94 8.51 0.80
N LEU A 50 21.00 9.67 1.46
CA LEU A 50 21.80 9.84 2.67
C LEU A 50 21.30 8.97 3.84
N SER A 51 19.99 8.82 4.01
CA SER A 51 19.38 7.97 5.05
C SER A 51 19.65 6.48 4.78
N ASN A 52 19.52 6.04 3.52
CA ASN A 52 19.82 4.65 3.15
C ASN A 52 21.31 4.31 3.30
N ASP A 53 22.19 5.25 2.99
CA ASP A 53 23.64 5.05 3.11
C ASP A 53 24.13 5.20 4.56
N ASN A 54 23.34 5.82 5.45
CA ASN A 54 23.78 6.17 6.80
C ASN A 54 22.61 6.24 7.80
N GLU A 55 22.75 5.56 8.94
CA GLU A 55 21.77 5.57 10.04
C GLU A 55 21.88 6.82 10.91
N PHE A 56 21.50 7.99 10.39
CA PHE A 56 21.41 9.22 11.18
C PHE A 56 19.95 9.60 11.45
N ASP A 57 19.51 9.48 12.71
CA ASP A 57 18.17 9.88 13.15
C ASP A 57 17.80 11.30 12.72
N LEU A 58 18.77 12.22 12.80
CA LEU A 58 18.59 13.62 12.39
C LEU A 58 18.15 13.76 10.91
N ILE A 59 18.58 12.88 10.02
CA ILE A 59 18.17 12.93 8.60
C ILE A 59 16.70 12.56 8.47
N ASN A 60 16.24 11.56 9.22
CA ASN A 60 14.84 11.17 9.27
C ASN A 60 13.98 12.31 9.85
N GLU A 61 14.42 12.97 10.92
CA GLU A 61 13.72 14.16 11.45
C GLU A 61 13.64 15.31 10.42
N ILE A 62 14.69 15.54 9.64
CA ILE A 62 14.68 16.56 8.58
C ILE A 62 13.71 16.18 7.47
N MET A 63 13.65 14.90 7.09
CA MET A 63 12.73 14.39 6.10
C MET A 63 11.27 14.57 6.56
N ASP A 64 10.96 14.23 7.81
CA ASP A 64 9.62 14.40 8.39
C ASP A 64 9.18 15.88 8.37
N ASP A 65 10.06 16.79 8.78
CA ASP A 65 9.77 18.23 8.75
C ASP A 65 9.52 18.76 7.33
N PHE A 66 10.23 18.23 6.33
CA PHE A 66 10.01 18.60 4.92
C PHE A 66 8.76 18.00 4.33
N VAL A 67 8.43 16.75 4.66
CA VAL A 67 7.16 16.12 4.26
C VAL A 67 6.00 16.93 4.85
N LEU A 68 6.06 17.28 6.14
CA LEU A 68 5.02 18.07 6.80
C LEU A 68 4.85 19.47 6.17
N LYS A 69 5.95 20.10 5.74
CA LYS A 69 5.94 21.47 5.22
C LYS A 69 5.63 21.58 3.73
N TYR A 70 6.00 20.56 2.94
CA TYR A 70 5.96 20.57 1.48
C TYR A 70 5.22 19.36 0.90
N ALA A 71 4.26 18.80 1.64
CA ALA A 71 3.46 17.64 1.23
C ALA A 71 2.96 17.75 -0.22
N LYS A 72 2.38 18.90 -0.59
CA LYS A 72 1.85 19.17 -1.94
C LYS A 72 2.91 19.12 -3.04
N GLU A 73 4.12 19.58 -2.76
CA GLU A 73 5.21 19.55 -3.74
C GLU A 73 5.90 18.20 -3.84
N LEU A 74 5.83 17.40 -2.77
CA LEU A 74 6.42 16.07 -2.69
C LEU A 74 5.47 14.98 -3.19
N GLU A 75 4.17 15.24 -3.26
CA GLU A 75 3.18 14.35 -3.85
C GLU A 75 3.54 13.93 -5.30
N PRO A 76 3.86 14.84 -6.25
CA PRO A 76 4.30 14.45 -7.58
C PRO A 76 5.53 13.55 -7.59
N PHE A 77 6.44 13.70 -6.61
CA PHE A 77 7.64 12.88 -6.50
C PHE A 77 7.31 11.46 -6.06
N ALA A 78 6.48 11.30 -5.03
CA ALA A 78 5.98 10.00 -4.59
C ALA A 78 5.22 9.28 -5.74
N LEU A 79 4.32 10.00 -6.41
CA LEU A 79 3.56 9.46 -7.55
C LEU A 79 4.47 9.10 -8.72
N GLN A 80 5.49 9.90 -9.02
CA GLN A 80 6.45 9.59 -10.07
C GLN A 80 7.27 8.35 -9.74
N LEU A 81 7.69 8.19 -8.48
CA LEU A 81 8.45 7.03 -8.03
C LEU A 81 7.60 5.75 -8.09
N ALA A 82 6.36 5.81 -7.60
CA ALA A 82 5.41 4.70 -7.67
C ALA A 82 5.13 4.27 -9.12
N LYS A 83 4.88 5.23 -10.03
CA LYS A 83 4.70 4.96 -11.46
C LYS A 83 5.92 4.30 -12.09
N ASN A 84 7.12 4.74 -11.71
CA ASN A 84 8.36 4.15 -12.20
C ASN A 84 8.53 2.69 -11.73
N LEU A 85 8.30 2.41 -10.44
CA LEU A 85 8.32 1.04 -9.94
C LEU A 85 7.27 0.18 -10.64
N ASN A 86 6.07 0.71 -10.86
CA ASN A 86 4.98 0.00 -11.54
C ASN A 86 5.35 -0.39 -12.98
N ILE A 87 5.94 0.53 -13.73
CA ILE A 87 6.43 0.24 -15.10
C ILE A 87 7.54 -0.81 -15.08
N GLN A 88 8.47 -0.72 -14.13
CA GLN A 88 9.57 -1.69 -14.02
C GLN A 88 9.07 -3.09 -13.67
N PHE A 89 8.14 -3.19 -12.72
CA PHE A 89 7.53 -4.45 -12.33
C PHE A 89 6.81 -5.10 -13.52
N LEU A 90 5.89 -4.37 -14.16
CA LEU A 90 5.09 -4.89 -15.27
C LEU A 90 5.96 -5.44 -16.40
N ARG A 91 7.04 -4.74 -16.77
CA ARG A 91 7.97 -5.23 -17.78
C ARG A 91 8.58 -6.58 -17.41
N ILE A 92 9.04 -6.73 -16.16
CA ILE A 92 9.66 -8.00 -15.70
C ILE A 92 8.59 -9.09 -15.58
N ALA A 93 7.39 -8.76 -15.11
CA ALA A 93 6.28 -9.69 -14.98
C ALA A 93 5.83 -10.23 -16.35
N GLU A 94 5.74 -9.37 -17.37
CA GLU A 94 5.49 -9.77 -18.77
C GLU A 94 6.59 -10.69 -19.30
N GLU A 95 7.87 -10.39 -19.01
CA GLU A 95 8.98 -11.27 -19.38
C GLU A 95 8.85 -12.65 -18.71
N LEU A 96 8.50 -12.71 -17.42
CA LEU A 96 8.27 -13.95 -16.67
C LEU A 96 7.14 -14.80 -17.28
N MET A 97 6.05 -14.17 -17.73
CA MET A 97 4.96 -14.86 -18.45
C MET A 97 5.40 -15.44 -19.80
N ASN A 98 6.35 -14.80 -20.46
CA ASN A 98 6.92 -15.34 -21.71
C ASN A 98 7.82 -16.55 -21.46
N PHE A 99 8.50 -16.63 -20.30
CA PHE A 99 9.29 -17.82 -19.95
C PHE A 99 8.39 -19.03 -19.69
N SER A 100 7.30 -18.85 -18.95
CA SER A 100 6.36 -19.94 -18.61
C SER A 100 5.65 -20.51 -19.83
N THR A 101 5.40 -19.70 -20.87
CA THR A 101 4.75 -20.14 -22.12
C THR A 101 5.71 -20.79 -23.12
N THR A 102 7.00 -20.46 -23.07
CA THR A 102 8.00 -20.94 -24.05
C THR A 102 8.71 -22.22 -23.58
N GLN A 103 8.87 -22.41 -22.27
CA GLN A 103 9.50 -23.59 -21.67
C GLN A 103 8.48 -24.72 -21.44
N ASN A 104 8.05 -25.37 -22.51
CA ASN A 104 7.27 -26.61 -22.40
C ASN A 104 8.18 -27.77 -21.92
N ASN A 105 8.06 -28.15 -20.64
CA ASN A 105 8.43 -29.46 -20.08
C ASN A 105 9.89 -29.73 -19.65
N ASP A 106 10.66 -28.74 -19.19
CA ASP A 106 11.79 -29.04 -18.30
C ASP A 106 11.45 -28.47 -16.91
N ASP A 107 11.21 -29.36 -15.93
CA ASP A 107 10.79 -29.08 -14.54
C ASP A 107 11.76 -28.22 -13.71
N LYS A 108 12.72 -27.54 -14.34
CA LYS A 108 13.70 -26.69 -13.68
C LYS A 108 13.50 -25.24 -14.09
N VAL A 109 13.02 -24.45 -13.13
CA VAL A 109 13.08 -22.99 -13.18
C VAL A 109 14.50 -22.58 -13.53
N SER A 110 14.66 -21.86 -14.64
CA SER A 110 15.99 -21.42 -15.08
C SER A 110 16.54 -20.40 -14.08
N LYS A 111 17.86 -20.32 -13.95
CA LYS A 111 18.50 -19.30 -13.11
C LYS A 111 18.08 -17.88 -13.50
N GLU A 112 17.91 -17.64 -14.81
CA GLU A 112 17.45 -16.35 -15.32
C GLU A 112 16.01 -16.03 -14.85
N GLN A 113 15.13 -17.03 -14.83
CA GLN A 113 13.77 -16.85 -14.31
C GLN A 113 13.77 -16.54 -12.81
N LEU A 114 14.54 -17.28 -12.01
CA LEU A 114 14.68 -16.99 -10.57
C LEU A 114 15.26 -15.60 -10.31
N ASP A 115 16.30 -15.19 -11.04
CA ASP A 115 16.91 -13.86 -10.89
C ASP A 115 15.88 -12.74 -11.20
N LYS A 116 14.98 -12.96 -12.17
CA LYS A 116 13.88 -12.04 -12.50
C LYS A 116 12.76 -12.06 -11.46
N GLU A 117 12.41 -13.22 -10.92
CA GLU A 117 11.45 -13.33 -9.82
C GLU A 117 11.94 -12.55 -8.59
N TYR A 118 13.20 -12.73 -8.18
CA TYR A 118 13.79 -11.93 -7.09
C TYR A 118 13.80 -10.44 -7.37
N GLN A 119 14.08 -10.05 -8.62
CA GLN A 119 14.05 -8.64 -9.03
C GLN A 119 12.63 -8.07 -8.93
N ALA A 120 11.62 -8.81 -9.40
CA ALA A 120 10.23 -8.41 -9.36
C ALA A 120 9.71 -8.29 -7.91
N SER A 121 9.98 -9.28 -7.06
CA SER A 121 9.66 -9.23 -5.62
C SER A 121 10.27 -8.01 -4.94
N SER A 122 11.55 -7.72 -5.19
CA SER A 122 12.21 -6.53 -4.62
C SER A 122 11.53 -5.22 -5.04
N ILE A 123 11.02 -5.14 -6.27
CA ILE A 123 10.27 -3.97 -6.74
C ILE A 123 8.94 -3.83 -5.98
N LEU A 124 8.20 -4.93 -5.76
CA LEU A 124 6.98 -4.91 -4.96
C LEU A 124 7.24 -4.51 -3.50
N THR A 125 8.28 -5.06 -2.86
CA THR A 125 8.70 -4.65 -1.51
C THR A 125 9.04 -3.15 -1.44
N ASN A 126 9.69 -2.60 -2.47
CA ASN A 126 9.98 -1.18 -2.54
C ASN A 126 8.71 -0.33 -2.70
N MET A 127 7.71 -0.81 -3.45
CA MET A 127 6.38 -0.16 -3.49
C MET A 127 5.74 -0.17 -2.11
N ASN A 128 5.76 -1.31 -1.41
CA ASN A 128 5.18 -1.41 -0.06
C ASN A 128 5.85 -0.45 0.92
N THR A 129 7.18 -0.44 0.93
CA THR A 129 7.98 0.46 1.76
C THR A 129 7.63 1.92 1.48
N MET A 130 7.45 2.29 0.22
CA MET A 130 7.02 3.64 -0.16
C MET A 130 5.63 3.96 0.37
N ILE A 131 4.68 3.03 0.27
CA ILE A 131 3.33 3.21 0.81
C ILE A 131 3.42 3.44 2.33
N ILE A 132 4.19 2.65 3.07
CA ILE A 132 4.30 2.81 4.53
C ILE A 132 5.01 4.12 4.93
N THR A 133 6.07 4.51 4.21
CA THR A 133 6.97 5.59 4.63
C THR A 133 6.64 6.97 4.06
N MET A 134 6.00 7.04 2.89
CA MET A 134 5.78 8.30 2.17
C MET A 134 4.33 8.79 2.23
N THR A 135 3.46 8.15 3.01
CA THR A 135 2.03 8.46 3.05
C THR A 135 1.57 9.00 4.40
N SER A 136 1.91 10.25 4.67
CA SER A 136 1.38 10.98 5.84
C SER A 136 -0.07 11.47 5.65
N GLU A 137 -0.58 11.50 4.41
CA GLU A 137 -1.91 12.00 4.06
C GLU A 137 -2.70 10.99 3.20
N LYS A 138 -4.00 10.83 3.49
CA LYS A 138 -4.89 9.87 2.81
C LYS A 138 -5.04 10.14 1.31
N ASP A 139 -5.07 11.42 0.91
CA ASP A 139 -5.22 11.80 -0.49
C ASP A 139 -4.02 11.33 -1.34
N LEU A 140 -2.81 11.42 -0.78
CA LEU A 140 -1.60 10.91 -1.42
C LEU A 140 -1.61 9.38 -1.51
N THR A 141 -1.99 8.69 -0.43
CA THR A 141 -2.15 7.23 -0.42
C THR A 141 -3.13 6.76 -1.50
N TYR A 142 -4.25 7.45 -1.63
CA TYR A 142 -5.24 7.17 -2.67
C TYR A 142 -4.67 7.36 -4.09
N ALA A 143 -3.96 8.45 -4.33
CA ALA A 143 -3.31 8.70 -5.62
C ALA A 143 -2.19 7.67 -5.92
N LEU A 144 -1.51 7.16 -4.90
CA LEU A 144 -0.52 6.10 -5.01
C LEU A 144 -1.14 4.76 -5.39
N LEU A 145 -2.31 4.41 -4.83
CA LEU A 145 -3.04 3.21 -5.21
C LEU A 145 -3.29 3.19 -6.72
N GLY A 146 -3.82 4.28 -7.28
CA GLY A 146 -4.03 4.38 -8.74
C GLY A 146 -2.75 4.31 -9.57
N SER A 147 -1.57 4.56 -8.98
CA SER A 147 -0.28 4.45 -9.67
C SER A 147 0.29 3.04 -9.67
N VAL A 148 -0.03 2.21 -8.66
CA VAL A 148 0.47 0.83 -8.52
C VAL A 148 -0.58 -0.24 -8.85
N GLU A 149 -1.87 0.14 -8.91
CA GLU A 149 -2.99 -0.74 -9.25
C GLU A 149 -2.76 -1.59 -10.52
N PRO A 150 -2.15 -1.09 -11.61
CA PRO A 150 -1.89 -1.92 -12.78
C PRO A 150 -1.04 -3.16 -12.48
N SER A 151 -0.02 -3.05 -11.62
CA SER A 151 0.79 -4.21 -11.19
C SER A 151 -0.01 -5.18 -10.34
N ILE A 152 -0.83 -4.65 -9.43
CA ILE A 152 -1.71 -5.43 -8.55
C ILE A 152 -2.65 -6.30 -9.39
N ARG A 153 -3.37 -5.68 -10.33
CA ARG A 153 -4.28 -6.39 -11.22
C ARG A 153 -3.54 -7.42 -12.08
N PHE A 154 -2.38 -7.05 -12.62
CA PHE A 154 -1.60 -7.96 -13.46
C PHE A 154 -1.24 -9.26 -12.73
N VAL A 155 -0.82 -9.19 -11.46
CA VAL A 155 -0.49 -10.38 -10.65
C VAL A 155 -1.72 -11.24 -10.40
N LEU A 156 -2.85 -10.64 -10.01
CA LEU A 156 -4.09 -11.36 -9.70
C LEU A 156 -4.69 -12.01 -10.96
N GLU A 157 -4.82 -11.25 -12.04
CA GLU A 157 -5.45 -11.70 -13.29
C GLU A 157 -4.61 -12.76 -14.01
N ASN A 158 -3.27 -12.70 -13.92
CA ASN A 158 -2.37 -13.70 -14.51
C ASN A 158 -1.99 -14.81 -13.52
N CYS A 159 -2.58 -14.83 -12.33
CA CYS A 159 -2.42 -15.91 -11.36
C CYS A 159 -0.93 -16.17 -11.01
N MET A 160 -0.17 -15.10 -10.79
CA MET A 160 1.27 -15.18 -10.50
C MET A 160 1.53 -15.50 -9.01
N ALA A 161 1.40 -16.78 -8.65
CA ALA A 161 1.51 -17.28 -7.26
C ALA A 161 2.72 -16.74 -6.48
N ASN A 162 3.88 -16.66 -7.13
CA ASN A 162 5.15 -16.23 -6.52
C ASN A 162 5.14 -14.80 -5.95
N PHE A 163 4.14 -13.98 -6.26
CA PHE A 163 4.04 -12.59 -5.80
C PHE A 163 2.82 -12.34 -4.90
N ILE A 164 2.08 -13.39 -4.51
CA ILE A 164 0.85 -13.25 -3.72
C ILE A 164 1.14 -12.67 -2.33
N SER A 165 2.19 -13.14 -1.65
CA SER A 165 2.53 -12.64 -0.32
C SER A 165 2.82 -11.14 -0.34
N GLU A 166 3.71 -10.68 -1.23
CA GLU A 166 4.03 -9.25 -1.36
C GLU A 166 2.82 -8.42 -1.78
N LEU A 167 1.93 -9.00 -2.61
CA LEU A 167 0.74 -8.30 -3.04
C LEU A 167 -0.27 -8.10 -1.90
N MET A 168 -0.51 -9.13 -1.08
CA MET A 168 -1.40 -9.02 0.07
C MET A 168 -0.85 -8.00 1.07
N GLU A 169 0.45 -7.98 1.30
CA GLU A 169 1.12 -7.00 2.18
C GLU A 169 0.93 -5.55 1.68
N ILE A 170 1.05 -5.32 0.36
CA ILE A 170 0.79 -4.01 -0.26
C ILE A 170 -0.66 -3.57 -0.03
N LEU A 171 -1.62 -4.47 -0.27
CA LEU A 171 -3.04 -4.17 -0.14
C LEU A 171 -3.44 -3.93 1.31
N GLU A 172 -2.90 -4.72 2.24
CA GLU A 172 -3.07 -4.48 3.67
C GLU A 172 -2.50 -3.12 4.08
N SER A 173 -1.30 -2.78 3.62
CA SER A 173 -0.65 -1.50 3.93
C SER A 173 -1.45 -0.30 3.43
N PHE A 174 -2.07 -0.40 2.24
CA PHE A 174 -3.01 0.62 1.77
C PHE A 174 -4.19 0.79 2.73
N ASN A 175 -4.84 -0.30 3.12
CA ASN A 175 -5.99 -0.27 4.03
C ASN A 175 -5.61 0.30 5.39
N TYR A 176 -4.46 -0.11 5.94
CA TYR A 176 -3.93 0.37 7.21
C TYR A 176 -3.67 1.87 7.21
N THR A 177 -3.00 2.38 6.18
CA THR A 177 -2.70 3.81 6.06
C THR A 177 -3.97 4.62 5.82
N MET A 178 -4.86 4.17 4.93
CA MET A 178 -6.12 4.87 4.64
C MET A 178 -7.08 4.87 5.82
N LYS A 179 -7.06 3.82 6.65
CA LYS A 179 -8.01 3.57 7.74
C LYS A 179 -9.47 3.57 7.28
N CYS A 180 -9.70 3.33 5.99
CA CYS A 180 -11.00 3.17 5.34
C CYS A 180 -10.78 2.41 4.03
N ILE A 181 -11.82 1.71 3.56
CA ILE A 181 -11.77 1.01 2.26
C ILE A 181 -12.30 1.95 1.19
N VAL A 182 -11.45 2.27 0.21
CA VAL A 182 -11.84 3.15 -0.90
C VAL A 182 -12.69 2.40 -1.93
N PRO A 183 -13.59 3.08 -2.66
CA PRO A 183 -14.48 2.44 -3.63
C PRO A 183 -13.75 1.53 -4.63
N GLU A 184 -12.59 1.97 -5.12
CA GLU A 184 -11.74 1.27 -6.08
C GLU A 184 -11.19 -0.04 -5.49
N ALA A 185 -10.91 -0.07 -4.18
CA ALA A 185 -10.39 -1.26 -3.50
C ALA A 185 -11.41 -2.42 -3.50
N TRP A 186 -12.71 -2.14 -3.60
CA TRP A 186 -13.72 -3.20 -3.73
C TRP A 186 -13.67 -3.95 -5.05
N SER A 187 -13.17 -3.31 -6.10
CA SER A 187 -12.95 -3.99 -7.39
C SER A 187 -11.69 -4.85 -7.38
N ILE A 188 -10.69 -4.47 -6.57
CA ILE A 188 -9.50 -5.28 -6.32
C ILE A 188 -9.86 -6.46 -5.40
N PHE A 189 -10.71 -6.23 -4.39
CA PHE A 189 -11.20 -7.27 -3.50
C PHE A 189 -11.87 -8.42 -4.26
N ASP A 190 -12.67 -8.11 -5.29
CA ASP A 190 -13.28 -9.14 -6.14
C ASP A 190 -12.21 -10.02 -6.81
N LEU A 191 -11.16 -9.42 -7.37
CA LEU A 191 -10.02 -10.15 -7.95
C LEU A 191 -9.25 -10.98 -6.90
N VAL A 192 -9.10 -10.46 -5.68
CA VAL A 192 -8.47 -11.20 -4.57
C VAL A 192 -9.31 -12.41 -4.17
N CYS A 193 -10.64 -12.29 -4.15
CA CYS A 193 -11.53 -13.42 -3.89
C CYS A 193 -11.46 -14.48 -4.99
N GLU A 194 -11.26 -14.08 -6.25
CA GLU A 194 -11.04 -15.00 -7.37
C GLU A 194 -9.65 -15.66 -7.29
N SER A 195 -8.61 -14.92 -6.91
CA SER A 195 -7.26 -15.48 -6.77
C SER A 195 -7.14 -16.43 -5.57
N PHE A 196 -7.92 -16.21 -4.51
CA PHE A 196 -8.00 -17.10 -3.35
C PHE A 196 -8.43 -18.52 -3.74
N ASP A 197 -9.25 -18.70 -4.78
CA ASP A 197 -9.66 -20.04 -5.23
C ASP A 197 -8.51 -20.85 -5.83
N ASN A 198 -7.51 -20.15 -6.35
CA ASN A 198 -6.37 -20.77 -7.00
C ASN A 198 -5.20 -20.98 -6.03
N PHE A 199 -5.00 -20.05 -5.09
CA PHE A 199 -3.79 -19.96 -4.26
C PHE A 199 -4.06 -19.83 -2.77
N GLY A 200 -5.33 -19.81 -2.36
CA GLY A 200 -5.75 -19.53 -0.99
C GLY A 200 -5.12 -20.49 0.01
N PHE A 201 -4.95 -21.77 -0.34
CA PHE A 201 -4.36 -22.78 0.54
C PHE A 201 -2.85 -22.58 0.79
N ASP A 202 -2.08 -22.23 -0.24
CA ASP A 202 -0.63 -22.07 -0.10
C ASP A 202 -0.25 -20.74 0.58
N TYR A 203 -1.12 -19.74 0.47
CA TYR A 203 -0.89 -18.37 0.95
C TYR A 203 -1.95 -17.92 1.96
N VAL A 204 -2.57 -18.86 2.69
CA VAL A 204 -3.69 -18.60 3.61
C VAL A 204 -3.37 -17.36 4.45
N LEU A 205 -2.26 -17.40 5.21
CA LEU A 205 -1.89 -16.37 6.17
C LEU A 205 -1.79 -14.96 5.57
N ASP A 206 -1.31 -14.85 4.32
CA ASP A 206 -1.18 -13.56 3.63
C ASP A 206 -2.56 -13.01 3.25
N TYR A 207 -3.43 -13.85 2.68
CA TYR A 207 -4.82 -13.48 2.39
C TYR A 207 -5.60 -13.13 3.67
N LEU A 208 -5.33 -13.86 4.77
CA LEU A 208 -5.98 -13.62 6.06
C LEU A 208 -5.69 -12.21 6.59
N GLN A 209 -4.43 -11.76 6.53
CA GLN A 209 -4.03 -10.42 6.97
C GLN A 209 -4.77 -9.34 6.18
N TYR A 210 -4.83 -9.50 4.85
CA TYR A 210 -5.58 -8.60 4.00
C TYR A 210 -7.09 -8.59 4.32
N PHE A 211 -7.74 -9.76 4.45
CA PHE A 211 -9.17 -9.82 4.76
C PHE A 211 -9.52 -9.24 6.14
N GLU A 212 -8.66 -9.45 7.14
CA GLU A 212 -8.82 -8.82 8.45
C GLU A 212 -8.78 -7.29 8.33
N SER A 213 -7.89 -6.74 7.49
CA SER A 213 -7.85 -5.30 7.24
C SER A 213 -9.15 -4.79 6.57
N ILE A 214 -9.69 -5.52 5.59
CA ILE A 214 -10.95 -5.17 4.92
C ILE A 214 -12.10 -5.09 5.92
N ILE A 215 -12.25 -6.10 6.78
CA ILE A 215 -13.30 -6.11 7.80
C ILE A 215 -13.06 -5.03 8.86
N THR A 216 -11.81 -4.80 9.24
CA THR A 216 -11.50 -3.79 10.25
C THR A 216 -11.88 -2.39 9.79
N TYR A 217 -11.62 -2.05 8.53
CA TYR A 217 -11.73 -0.68 8.02
C TYR A 217 -13.01 -0.40 7.20
N SER A 218 -13.74 -1.40 6.73
CA SER A 218 -15.02 -1.22 5.99
C SER A 218 -16.14 -0.69 6.90
N PHE A 219 -16.16 -1.09 8.17
CA PHE A 219 -17.20 -0.73 9.14
C PHE A 219 -16.89 0.49 10.03
N LEU A 220 -15.86 1.30 9.72
CA LEU A 220 -15.46 2.44 10.57
C LEU A 220 -16.22 3.75 10.29
N GLU A 221 -17.16 3.77 9.33
CA GLU A 221 -17.81 5.02 8.90
C GLU A 221 -18.83 5.64 9.87
N ASP A 222 -19.04 5.10 11.07
CA ASP A 222 -19.97 5.72 12.03
C ASP A 222 -19.30 6.66 13.06
N GLY A 223 -17.97 6.81 13.06
CA GLY A 223 -17.25 7.47 14.15
C GLY A 223 -16.65 8.86 13.92
N ASN A 224 -16.33 9.29 12.69
CA ASN A 224 -15.39 10.41 12.52
C ASN A 224 -15.70 11.42 11.40
N LYS A 225 -16.98 11.71 11.15
CA LYS A 225 -17.42 12.96 10.49
C LYS A 225 -17.67 14.10 11.50
N ALA A 226 -16.92 14.14 12.60
CA ALA A 226 -16.96 15.20 13.60
C ALA A 226 -15.65 16.00 13.55
N GLY A 227 -15.45 16.79 12.48
CA GLY A 227 -14.18 17.50 12.33
C GLY A 227 -14.07 18.47 11.17
N SER A 228 -15.14 19.17 10.77
CA SER A 228 -15.06 20.53 10.21
C SER A 228 -16.47 21.10 10.00
N ASN A 229 -16.81 22.06 10.85
CA ASN A 229 -17.85 23.08 10.82
C ASN A 229 -18.96 23.05 9.75
N ASN A 230 -20.19 23.12 10.28
CA ASN A 230 -21.41 23.70 9.72
C ASN A 230 -21.99 23.03 8.47
N ASP A 231 -22.78 21.98 8.69
CA ASP A 231 -24.07 21.86 7.99
C ASP A 231 -25.07 21.06 8.85
N ILE A 232 -26.24 21.68 9.05
CA ILE A 232 -27.42 21.06 9.63
C ILE A 232 -27.91 20.02 8.61
N ASN A 233 -27.44 18.77 8.74
CA ASN A 233 -28.04 17.58 8.11
C ASN A 233 -27.48 16.27 8.70
N ALA A 234 -27.47 16.17 10.04
CA ALA A 234 -27.35 14.88 10.71
C ALA A 234 -28.70 14.14 10.59
N GLY A 235 -28.93 13.39 9.51
CA GLY A 235 -30.18 12.64 9.38
C GLY A 235 -30.49 11.89 8.08
N GLN A 236 -29.72 12.01 7.00
CA GLN A 236 -30.01 11.26 5.76
C GLN A 236 -28.72 10.77 5.09
N LYS A 237 -28.27 9.55 5.41
CA LYS A 237 -27.46 8.76 4.46
C LYS A 237 -28.37 8.56 3.23
N THR A 238 -27.97 9.10 2.06
CA THR A 238 -28.71 8.97 0.79
C THR A 238 -28.98 7.49 0.48
N GLU A 239 -30.12 7.14 -0.12
CA GLU A 239 -30.47 5.72 -0.42
C GLU A 239 -29.38 4.98 -1.21
N GLU A 240 -28.64 5.69 -2.05
CA GLU A 240 -27.48 5.16 -2.79
C GLU A 240 -26.34 4.72 -1.86
N GLN A 241 -26.01 5.50 -0.83
CA GLN A 241 -24.98 5.15 0.16
C GLN A 241 -25.41 3.93 0.99
N LYS A 242 -26.68 3.86 1.39
CA LYS A 242 -27.21 2.67 2.10
C LYS A 242 -27.19 1.41 1.24
N THR A 243 -27.35 1.55 -0.07
CA THR A 243 -27.33 0.43 -1.02
C THR A 243 -25.91 -0.05 -1.28
N SER A 244 -24.93 0.86 -1.39
CA SER A 244 -23.49 0.50 -1.51
C SER A 244 -23.01 -0.27 -0.28
N ILE A 245 -23.28 0.23 0.93
CA ILE A 245 -22.89 -0.43 2.19
C ILE A 245 -23.44 -1.86 2.28
N LYS A 246 -24.71 -2.06 1.91
CA LYS A 246 -25.32 -3.40 1.88
C LYS A 246 -24.65 -4.34 0.86
N ASN A 247 -24.17 -3.80 -0.26
CA ASN A 247 -23.46 -4.59 -1.27
C ASN A 247 -22.08 -5.03 -0.74
N GLU A 248 -21.36 -4.12 -0.08
CA GLU A 248 -20.06 -4.37 0.53
C GLU A 248 -20.16 -5.41 1.68
N GLU A 249 -21.16 -5.26 2.55
CA GLU A 249 -21.51 -6.26 3.57
C GLU A 249 -21.80 -7.63 2.96
N SER A 250 -22.56 -7.66 1.86
CA SER A 250 -22.88 -8.91 1.15
C SER A 250 -21.64 -9.58 0.57
N LYS A 251 -20.66 -8.81 0.06
CA LYS A 251 -19.39 -9.36 -0.44
C LYS A 251 -18.59 -10.03 0.68
N ILE A 252 -18.47 -9.37 1.84
CA ILE A 252 -17.76 -9.93 2.98
C ILE A 252 -18.47 -11.18 3.51
N ILE A 253 -19.80 -11.15 3.64
CA ILE A 253 -20.58 -12.33 4.07
C ILE A 253 -20.41 -13.48 3.08
N SER A 254 -20.40 -13.20 1.77
CA SER A 254 -20.16 -14.21 0.74
C SER A 254 -18.80 -14.88 0.89
N LEU A 255 -17.74 -14.10 1.17
CA LEU A 255 -16.41 -14.64 1.44
C LEU A 255 -16.43 -15.58 2.66
N VAL A 256 -17.07 -15.17 3.76
CA VAL A 256 -17.14 -16.00 4.99
C VAL A 256 -17.89 -17.30 4.74
N VAL A 257 -19.02 -17.23 4.05
CA VAL A 257 -19.82 -18.41 3.70
C VAL A 257 -19.02 -19.35 2.80
N LYS A 258 -18.23 -18.81 1.86
CA LYS A 258 -17.35 -19.58 0.99
C LYS A 258 -16.27 -20.31 1.80
N LEU A 259 -15.54 -19.59 2.65
CA LEU A 259 -14.51 -20.16 3.52
C LEU A 259 -15.06 -21.23 4.49
N LEU A 260 -16.31 -21.11 4.91
CA LEU A 260 -16.99 -22.12 5.75
C LEU A 260 -17.45 -23.35 4.97
N ASN A 261 -17.73 -23.23 3.67
CA ASN A 261 -18.26 -24.30 2.83
C ASN A 261 -17.17 -25.08 2.07
N GLU A 262 -15.96 -24.55 1.96
CA GLU A 262 -14.83 -25.22 1.31
C GLU A 262 -14.28 -26.43 2.07
N ASP A 263 -14.82 -26.74 3.26
CA ASP A 263 -14.52 -27.93 4.08
C ASP A 263 -15.00 -29.28 3.45
N ASN A 264 -15.19 -29.34 2.13
CA ASN A 264 -15.76 -30.48 1.39
C ASN A 264 -14.74 -31.46 0.79
N GLY A 265 -13.62 -31.73 1.48
CA GLY A 265 -12.88 -32.99 1.24
C GLY A 265 -11.36 -32.95 1.31
N GLU A 266 -10.74 -31.79 1.44
CA GLU A 266 -9.33 -31.70 1.85
C GLU A 266 -9.29 -31.22 3.28
N ASN A 267 -8.57 -31.98 4.10
CA ASN A 267 -8.55 -31.86 5.54
C ASN A 267 -7.97 -30.48 5.91
N PHE A 268 -8.82 -29.47 6.17
CA PHE A 268 -8.42 -28.22 6.82
C PHE A 268 -8.07 -28.52 8.29
N ALA A 269 -7.01 -29.30 8.48
CA ALA A 269 -6.44 -29.65 9.77
C ALA A 269 -5.49 -28.57 10.30
N ASP A 270 -5.54 -27.37 9.70
CA ASP A 270 -4.75 -26.25 10.14
C ASP A 270 -5.53 -25.47 11.21
N GLU A 271 -5.08 -25.63 12.45
CA GLU A 271 -5.62 -24.96 13.63
C GLU A 271 -5.66 -23.43 13.43
N ASP A 272 -4.76 -22.89 12.62
CA ASP A 272 -4.67 -21.47 12.27
C ASP A 272 -5.85 -21.00 11.42
N LEU A 273 -6.30 -21.80 10.45
CA LEU A 273 -7.44 -21.44 9.60
C LEU A 273 -8.76 -21.50 10.38
N VAL A 274 -8.92 -22.49 11.27
CA VAL A 274 -10.08 -22.57 12.17
C VAL A 274 -10.11 -21.40 13.13
N LEU A 275 -8.99 -21.11 13.82
CA LEU A 275 -8.88 -19.98 14.74
C LEU A 275 -9.16 -18.65 14.02
N PHE A 276 -8.70 -18.53 12.77
CA PHE A 276 -8.99 -17.37 11.93
C PHE A 276 -10.46 -17.28 11.55
N LEU A 277 -11.11 -18.36 11.09
CA LEU A 277 -12.54 -18.33 10.79
C LEU A 277 -13.34 -17.90 12.02
N PHE A 278 -12.97 -18.40 13.20
CA PHE A 278 -13.54 -17.92 14.46
C PHE A 278 -13.27 -16.42 14.69
N LYS A 279 -12.07 -15.92 14.44
CA LYS A 279 -11.71 -14.51 14.58
C LYS A 279 -12.46 -13.62 13.59
N LEU A 280 -12.52 -14.01 12.32
CA LEU A 280 -13.17 -13.31 11.22
C LEU A 280 -14.70 -13.28 11.44
N ILE A 281 -15.31 -14.41 11.81
CA ILE A 281 -16.73 -14.49 12.18
C ILE A 281 -17.00 -13.65 13.43
N SER A 282 -16.14 -13.72 14.46
CA SER A 282 -16.32 -12.92 15.67
C SER A 282 -16.21 -11.42 15.39
N LEU A 283 -15.27 -11.01 14.55
CA LEU A 283 -15.08 -9.63 14.12
C LEU A 283 -16.30 -9.14 13.32
N LEU A 284 -16.83 -9.98 12.43
CA LEU A 284 -18.05 -9.68 11.68
C LEU A 284 -19.29 -9.61 12.55
N VAL A 285 -19.48 -10.56 13.47
CA VAL A 285 -20.59 -10.55 14.42
C VAL A 285 -20.53 -9.32 15.31
N LEU A 286 -19.34 -8.94 15.78
CA LEU A 286 -19.13 -7.72 16.57
C LEU A 286 -19.51 -6.48 15.75
N LYS A 287 -19.08 -6.38 14.50
CA LYS A 287 -19.28 -5.21 13.65
C LYS A 287 -20.71 -5.12 13.09
N LEU A 288 -21.28 -6.21 12.57
CA LEU A 288 -22.67 -6.28 12.12
C LEU A 288 -23.66 -6.19 13.29
N GLY A 289 -23.29 -6.70 14.47
CA GLY A 289 -24.05 -6.54 15.71
C GLY A 289 -24.12 -5.09 16.20
N CYS A 290 -23.13 -4.25 15.86
CA CYS A 290 -23.20 -2.80 16.08
C CYS A 290 -24.10 -2.07 15.07
N VAL A 291 -24.44 -2.69 13.94
CA VAL A 291 -25.29 -2.09 12.89
C VAL A 291 -26.79 -2.37 13.12
N ASN A 292 -27.14 -3.31 14.01
CA ASN A 292 -28.53 -3.56 14.40
C ASN A 292 -28.68 -3.84 15.91
N PHE A 293 -28.84 -2.78 16.69
CA PHE A 293 -29.84 -2.66 17.77
C PHE A 293 -30.06 -1.18 18.15
#